data_AF-A0A357IPA5-F1
#
_entry.id   AF-A0A357IPA5-F1
#
_cell.length_a   1.000
_cell.length_b   1.000
_cell.length_c   1.000
_cell.angle_alpha   90.00
_cell.angle_beta   90.00
_cell.angle_gamma   90.00
#
_symmetry.space_group_name_H-M   'P 1'
#
loop_
_entity.id
_entity.type
_entity.pdbx_description
1 polymer ?
#
loop_
_entity_poly.entity_id
_entity_poly.type
_entity_poly.pdbx_seq_one_letter_code
_entity_poly.pdbx_strand_id
1 'polypeptide(L)'
;MNSNRKAPGFVSGPKMVIGYLGIFLVLIGFLTALPLLLLTFYPSEAECWSYFAYPALADVLLGLVLYFCFLFRRKRANFARDENNALLILIWIIAVLSGAFPFFLAFYFSKMSMTFSESFFESASAYSTTGLTCFKDFVDGRFVFDSTPAFYHFQEGASFCPHVYCYHRAQMQFVGGVGLV
;
A
#
# COMPACT_ATOMS: atom_id res chain seq x y z
N MET A 1 -30.06 3.59 -44.57
CA MET A 1 -30.57 4.27 -43.36
C MET A 1 -30.44 3.34 -42.16
N ASN A 2 -29.50 3.61 -41.26
CA ASN A 2 -29.67 3.41 -39.80
C ASN A 2 -28.55 4.15 -39.04
N SER A 3 -28.67 5.48 -39.00
CA SER A 3 -27.80 6.39 -38.26
C SER A 3 -28.35 6.58 -36.84
N ASN A 4 -28.24 5.56 -35.99
CA ASN A 4 -28.69 5.63 -34.60
C ASN A 4 -27.77 4.87 -33.63
N ARG A 5 -26.46 4.86 -33.87
CA ARG A 5 -25.50 4.56 -32.80
C ARG A 5 -25.32 5.83 -31.97
N LYS A 6 -26.11 6.00 -30.92
CA LYS A 6 -25.77 6.96 -29.86
C LYS A 6 -24.39 6.56 -29.36
N ALA A 7 -23.38 7.41 -29.57
CA ALA A 7 -22.09 7.25 -28.93
C ALA A 7 -22.33 7.06 -27.42
N PRO A 8 -21.63 6.15 -26.73
CA PRO A 8 -21.79 5.99 -25.30
C PRO A 8 -21.58 7.35 -24.65
N GLY A 9 -22.63 7.89 -24.05
CA GLY A 9 -22.59 9.22 -23.44
C GLY A 9 -21.51 9.23 -22.37
N PHE A 10 -20.52 10.11 -22.51
CA PHE A 10 -19.57 10.40 -21.45
C PHE A 10 -20.35 10.93 -20.26
N VAL A 11 -20.31 10.21 -19.13
CA VAL A 11 -20.84 10.73 -17.87
C VAL A 11 -19.63 11.21 -17.11
N SER A 12 -19.46 12.53 -17.09
CA SER A 12 -18.47 13.20 -16.26
C SER A 12 -19.01 13.36 -14.85
N GLY A 13 -18.16 13.14 -13.85
CA GLY A 13 -18.48 13.51 -12.49
C GLY A 13 -17.44 13.04 -11.48
N PRO A 14 -16.97 13.92 -10.56
CA PRO A 14 -16.00 13.55 -9.52
C PRO A 14 -16.49 12.41 -8.61
N LYS A 15 -17.81 12.26 -8.49
CA LYS A 15 -18.44 11.14 -7.77
C LYS A 15 -18.10 9.78 -8.38
N MET A 16 -17.98 9.68 -9.72
CA MET A 16 -17.60 8.42 -10.36
C MET A 16 -16.15 8.08 -10.07
N VAL A 17 -15.24 9.06 -10.16
CA VAL A 17 -13.81 8.88 -9.81
C VAL A 17 -13.67 8.30 -8.39
N ILE A 18 -14.34 8.89 -7.39
CA ILE A 18 -14.31 8.42 -6.00
C ILE A 18 -14.89 7.00 -5.87
N GLY A 19 -15.95 6.68 -6.61
CA GLY A 19 -16.55 5.35 -6.60
C GLY A 19 -15.62 4.25 -7.15
N TYR A 20 -14.90 4.53 -8.24
CA TYR A 20 -13.89 3.61 -8.78
C TYR A 20 -12.63 3.55 -7.92
N LEU A 21 -12.22 4.67 -7.32
CA LEU A 21 -11.15 4.69 -6.33
C LEU A 21 -11.46 3.72 -5.17
N GLY A 22 -12.73 3.62 -4.76
CA GLY A 22 -13.17 2.63 -3.77
C GLY A 22 -12.89 1.18 -4.17
N ILE A 23 -13.05 0.81 -5.45
CA ILE A 23 -12.72 -0.54 -5.93
C ILE A 23 -11.22 -0.80 -5.80
N PHE A 24 -10.39 0.17 -6.20
CA PHE A 24 -8.93 0.04 -6.06
C PHE A 24 -8.48 0.01 -4.61
N LEU A 25 -9.15 0.75 -3.72
CA LEU A 25 -8.88 0.71 -2.28
C LEU A 25 -9.14 -0.68 -1.68
N VAL A 26 -10.23 -1.35 -2.09
CA VAL A 26 -10.48 -2.75 -1.71
C VAL A 26 -9.37 -3.67 -2.22
N LEU A 27 -8.93 -3.50 -3.48
CA LEU A 27 -7.84 -4.28 -4.05
C LEU A 27 -6.53 -4.06 -3.28
N ILE A 28 -6.16 -2.80 -3.02
CA ILE A 28 -4.98 -2.42 -2.24
C ILE A 28 -5.05 -3.02 -0.84
N GLY A 29 -6.20 -2.98 -0.17
CA GLY A 29 -6.39 -3.61 1.14
C GLY A 29 -6.13 -5.12 1.11
N PHE A 30 -6.61 -5.84 0.08
CA PHE A 30 -6.28 -7.25 -0.11
C PHE A 30 -4.79 -7.48 -0.41
N LEU A 31 -4.15 -6.61 -1.19
CA LEU A 31 -2.72 -6.68 -1.43
C LEU A 31 -1.93 -6.46 -0.13
N THR A 32 -2.31 -5.49 0.70
CA THR A 32 -1.72 -5.25 2.03
C THR A 32 -1.94 -6.43 2.98
N ALA A 33 -3.02 -7.20 2.82
CA ALA A 33 -3.26 -8.40 3.63
C ALA A 33 -2.45 -9.63 3.18
N LEU A 34 -2.01 -9.71 1.92
CA LEU A 34 -1.31 -10.89 1.39
C LEU A 34 -0.07 -11.35 2.20
N PRO A 35 0.78 -10.45 2.71
CA PRO A 35 1.92 -10.84 3.56
C PRO A 35 1.53 -11.66 4.80
N LEU A 36 0.29 -11.54 5.30
CA LEU A 36 -0.20 -12.34 6.43
C LEU A 36 -0.20 -13.84 6.15
N LEU A 37 -0.30 -14.27 4.89
CA LEU A 37 -0.21 -15.67 4.53
C LEU A 37 1.15 -16.27 4.91
N LEU A 38 2.22 -15.47 4.90
CA LEU A 38 3.54 -15.93 5.30
C LEU A 38 3.65 -16.27 6.79
N LEU A 39 2.80 -15.71 7.65
CA LEU A 39 2.82 -16.03 9.08
C LEU A 39 2.48 -17.51 9.36
N THR A 40 1.83 -18.20 8.43
CA THR A 40 1.62 -19.65 8.52
C THR A 40 2.92 -20.45 8.38
N PHE A 41 3.88 -19.93 7.62
CA PHE A 41 5.20 -20.54 7.42
C PHE A 41 6.25 -20.00 8.41
N TYR A 42 6.05 -18.77 8.91
CA TYR A 42 6.93 -18.08 9.85
C TYR A 42 6.18 -17.70 11.15
N PRO A 43 5.75 -18.67 11.97
CA PRO A 43 4.96 -18.40 13.17
C PRO A 43 5.71 -17.58 14.24
N SER A 44 7.04 -17.55 14.20
CA SER A 44 7.86 -16.68 15.06
C SER A 44 7.61 -15.19 14.81
N GLU A 45 7.09 -14.83 13.63
CA GLU A 45 6.79 -13.45 13.24
C GLU A 45 5.31 -13.08 13.48
N ALA A 46 4.55 -13.95 14.17
CA ALA A 46 3.11 -13.80 14.35
C ALA A 46 2.71 -12.43 14.91
N GLU A 47 3.53 -11.81 15.77
CA GLU A 47 3.27 -10.47 16.32
C GLU A 47 3.00 -9.40 15.24
N CYS A 48 3.56 -9.57 14.04
CA CYS A 48 3.40 -8.64 12.93
C CYS A 48 1.97 -8.63 12.35
N TRP A 49 1.13 -9.62 12.68
CA TRP A 49 -0.21 -9.78 12.09
C TRP A 49 -1.04 -8.50 12.15
N SER A 50 -1.01 -7.83 13.30
CA SER A 50 -1.84 -6.66 13.57
C SER A 50 -1.45 -5.47 12.71
N TYR A 51 -0.16 -5.32 12.39
CA TYR A 51 0.38 -4.20 11.61
C TYR A 51 -0.02 -4.25 10.14
N PHE A 52 -0.37 -5.43 9.64
CA PHE A 52 -0.91 -5.60 8.29
C PHE A 52 -2.43 -5.69 8.28
N ALA A 53 -3.02 -6.37 9.27
CA ALA A 53 -4.47 -6.58 9.33
C ALA A 53 -5.24 -5.26 9.52
N TYR A 54 -4.78 -4.36 10.38
CA TYR A 54 -5.46 -3.07 10.60
C TYR A 54 -5.48 -2.17 9.36
N PRO A 55 -4.35 -1.87 8.69
CA PRO A 55 -4.40 -1.05 7.47
C PRO A 55 -5.15 -1.74 6.33
N ALA A 56 -4.97 -3.06 6.15
CA ALA A 56 -5.72 -3.80 5.14
C ALA A 56 -7.24 -3.72 5.36
N LEU A 57 -7.69 -3.91 6.61
CA LEU A 57 -9.11 -3.81 6.96
C LEU A 57 -9.63 -2.39 6.79
N ALA A 58 -8.86 -1.38 7.19
CA ALA A 58 -9.22 0.03 7.00
C ALA A 58 -9.42 0.36 5.52
N ASP A 59 -8.51 -0.11 4.66
CA ASP A 59 -8.59 0.09 3.22
C ASP A 59 -9.80 -0.63 2.60
N VAL A 60 -10.04 -1.89 2.97
CA VAL A 60 -11.20 -2.63 2.48
C VAL A 60 -12.51 -1.96 2.91
N LEU A 61 -12.63 -1.58 4.18
CA LEU A 61 -13.85 -0.93 4.69
C LEU A 61 -14.09 0.42 4.03
N LEU A 62 -13.06 1.27 3.94
CA LEU A 62 -13.16 2.55 3.27
C LEU A 62 -13.50 2.37 1.78
N GLY A 63 -12.84 1.43 1.10
CA GLY A 63 -13.11 1.12 -0.29
C GLY A 63 -14.55 0.67 -0.54
N LEU A 64 -15.08 -0.23 0.31
CA LEU A 64 -16.48 -0.65 0.25
C LEU A 64 -17.43 0.52 0.50
N VAL A 65 -17.17 1.38 1.49
CA VAL A 65 -17.99 2.57 1.76
C VAL A 65 -18.01 3.48 0.52
N LEU A 66 -16.86 3.78 -0.08
CA LEU A 66 -16.78 4.62 -1.28
C LEU A 66 -17.52 3.98 -2.47
N TYR A 67 -17.35 2.67 -2.66
CA TYR A 67 -18.06 1.92 -3.70
C TYR A 67 -19.59 2.02 -3.52
N PHE A 68 -20.09 1.74 -2.32
CA PHE A 68 -21.53 1.73 -2.03
C PHE A 68 -22.15 3.13 -2.06
N CYS A 69 -21.44 4.16 -1.61
CA CYS A 69 -21.94 5.52 -1.61
C CYS A 69 -21.96 6.15 -3.02
N PHE A 70 -20.99 5.83 -3.88
CA PHE A 70 -20.78 6.59 -5.11
C PHE A 70 -20.96 5.81 -6.41
N LEU A 71 -20.76 4.49 -6.42
CA LEU A 71 -20.81 3.66 -7.62
C LEU A 71 -22.00 2.70 -7.66
N PHE A 72 -22.47 2.23 -6.50
CA PHE A 72 -23.55 1.26 -6.42
C PHE A 72 -24.83 1.76 -7.12
N ARG A 73 -25.39 0.92 -8.00
CA ARG A 73 -26.57 1.18 -8.84
C ARG A 73 -26.41 2.27 -9.92
N ARG A 74 -25.20 2.80 -10.15
CA ARG A 74 -24.96 3.72 -11.28
C ARG A 74 -24.69 2.95 -12.58
N LYS A 75 -25.15 3.48 -13.70
CA LYS A 75 -24.84 2.92 -15.04
C LYS A 75 -23.35 3.12 -15.34
N ARG A 76 -22.73 2.10 -15.93
CA ARG A 76 -21.36 2.21 -16.46
C ARG A 76 -21.33 3.33 -17.49
N ALA A 77 -20.43 4.27 -17.29
CA ALA A 77 -20.19 5.35 -18.21
C ALA A 77 -18.71 5.48 -18.47
N ASN A 78 -18.38 5.96 -19.67
CA ASN A 78 -17.00 6.24 -20.02
C ASN A 78 -16.59 7.56 -19.39
N PHE A 79 -15.44 7.56 -18.74
CA PHE A 79 -14.81 8.73 -18.16
C PHE A 79 -14.39 9.73 -19.23
N ALA A 80 -14.43 11.02 -18.89
CA ALA A 80 -13.67 12.02 -19.63
C ALA A 80 -12.16 11.77 -19.43
N ARG A 81 -11.33 12.16 -20.42
CA ARG A 81 -9.88 11.87 -20.41
C ARG A 81 -9.16 12.38 -19.16
N ASP A 82 -9.56 13.54 -18.65
CA ASP A 82 -8.94 14.16 -17.46
C ASP A 82 -9.30 13.44 -16.16
N GLU A 83 -10.49 12.84 -16.07
CA GLU A 83 -10.94 12.08 -14.90
C GLU A 83 -10.17 10.77 -14.73
N ASN A 84 -9.77 10.14 -15.84
CA ASN A 84 -8.91 8.95 -15.81
C ASN A 84 -7.52 9.25 -15.25
N ASN A 85 -6.92 10.38 -15.64
CA ASN A 85 -5.61 10.78 -15.13
C ASN A 85 -5.66 11.10 -13.64
N ALA A 86 -6.70 11.80 -13.20
CA ALA A 86 -6.91 12.09 -11.78
C ALA A 86 -7.09 10.80 -10.95
N LEU A 87 -7.88 9.84 -11.46
CA LEU A 87 -8.07 8.55 -10.81
C LEU A 87 -6.73 7.80 -10.65
N LEU A 88 -5.91 7.74 -11.70
CA LEU A 88 -4.61 7.08 -11.66
C LEU A 88 -3.68 7.67 -10.60
N ILE A 89 -3.56 9.01 -10.56
CA ILE A 89 -2.73 9.70 -9.56
C ILE A 89 -3.22 9.41 -8.14
N LEU A 90 -4.54 9.40 -7.93
CA LEU A 90 -5.13 9.10 -6.61
C LEU A 90 -4.88 7.65 -6.19
N ILE A 91 -5.00 6.70 -7.12
CA ILE A 91 -4.68 5.29 -6.85
C ILE A 91 -3.22 5.14 -6.43
N TRP A 92 -2.30 5.78 -7.15
CA TRP A 92 -0.88 5.74 -6.83
C TRP A 92 -0.57 6.32 -5.43
N ILE A 93 -1.08 7.50 -5.12
CA ILE A 93 -0.86 8.13 -3.81
C ILE A 93 -1.40 7.24 -2.68
N ILE A 94 -2.62 6.70 -2.85
CA ILE A 94 -3.24 5.85 -1.82
C ILE A 94 -2.48 4.55 -1.66
N ALA A 95 -2.07 3.89 -2.74
CA ALA A 95 -1.29 2.67 -2.65
C ALA A 95 0.05 2.87 -1.94
N VAL A 96 0.75 3.98 -2.24
CA VAL A 96 2.00 4.32 -1.54
C VAL A 96 1.75 4.53 -0.05
N LEU A 97 0.69 5.26 0.32
CA LEU A 97 0.33 5.46 1.72
C LEU A 97 -0.04 4.13 2.41
N SER A 98 -0.94 3.35 1.81
CA SER A 98 -1.37 2.03 2.30
C SER A 98 -0.20 1.06 2.47
N GLY A 99 0.74 1.03 1.53
CA GLY A 99 1.95 0.21 1.62
C GLY A 99 2.97 0.72 2.65
N ALA A 100 2.95 2.00 2.99
CA ALA A 100 3.80 2.56 4.03
C ALA A 100 3.28 2.27 5.45
N PHE A 101 1.97 2.07 5.61
CA PHE A 101 1.34 1.90 6.92
C PHE A 101 1.88 0.72 7.74
N PRO A 102 2.06 -0.50 7.19
CA PRO A 102 2.63 -1.61 7.96
C PRO A 102 4.00 -1.29 8.54
N PHE A 103 4.88 -0.61 7.78
CA PHE A 103 6.19 -0.19 8.29
C PHE A 103 6.09 0.90 9.36
N PHE A 104 5.21 1.88 9.15
CA PHE A 104 4.99 2.95 10.12
C PHE A 104 4.43 2.43 11.45
N LEU A 105 3.50 1.46 11.40
CA LEU A 105 2.97 0.82 12.61
C LEU A 105 4.05 0.00 13.32
N ALA A 106 4.89 -0.73 12.58
CA ALA A 106 6.03 -1.44 13.16
C ALA A 106 6.98 -0.47 13.89
N PHE A 107 7.23 0.72 13.34
CA PHE A 107 7.98 1.77 14.01
C PHE A 107 7.27 2.34 15.23
N TYR A 108 5.98 2.64 15.13
CA TYR A 108 5.20 3.20 16.22
C TYR A 108 5.20 2.30 17.47
N PHE A 109 5.19 0.98 17.27
CA PHE A 109 5.31 -0.02 18.34
C PHE A 109 6.76 -0.43 18.66
N SER A 110 7.74 0.34 18.19
CA SER A 110 9.18 0.13 18.43
C SER A 110 9.70 -1.25 18.02
N LYS A 111 9.09 -1.85 16.99
CA LYS A 111 9.50 -3.13 16.37
C LYS A 111 10.43 -2.96 15.18
N MET A 112 10.49 -1.76 14.59
CA MET A 112 11.35 -1.45 13.44
C MET A 112 11.84 0.00 13.53
N SER A 113 13.11 0.26 13.21
CA SER A 113 13.69 1.61 13.26
C SER A 113 13.48 2.39 11.96
N MET A 114 12.23 2.71 11.63
CA MET A 114 11.87 3.38 10.38
C MET A 114 10.86 4.51 10.58
N THR A 115 11.30 5.76 10.47
CA THR A 115 10.45 6.95 10.57
C THR A 115 9.34 6.94 9.51
N PHE A 116 8.32 7.81 9.68
CA PHE A 116 7.26 7.96 8.70
C PHE A 116 7.79 8.28 7.29
N SER A 117 8.75 9.19 7.18
CA SER A 117 9.35 9.56 5.88
C SER A 117 10.09 8.40 5.23
N GLU A 118 10.82 7.60 6.03
CA GLU A 118 11.49 6.39 5.54
C GLU A 118 10.46 5.32 5.12
N SER A 119 9.35 5.19 5.85
CA SER A 119 8.22 4.29 5.52
C SER A 119 7.54 4.67 4.21
N PHE A 120 7.28 5.96 4.02
CA PHE A 120 6.73 6.48 2.78
C PHE A 120 7.70 6.26 1.61
N PHE A 121 8.99 6.56 1.82
CA PHE A 121 10.02 6.37 0.80
C PHE A 121 10.16 4.90 0.39
N GLU A 122 10.16 3.96 1.35
CA GLU A 122 10.28 2.53 1.07
C GLU A 122 9.12 2.04 0.19
N SER A 123 7.89 2.43 0.53
CA SER A 123 6.69 2.11 -0.23
C SER A 123 6.72 2.75 -1.62
N ALA A 124 7.04 4.04 -1.71
CA ALA A 124 7.14 4.76 -2.98
C ALA A 124 8.21 4.16 -3.90
N SER A 125 9.38 3.83 -3.36
CA SER A 125 10.48 3.19 -4.08
C SER A 125 10.09 1.80 -4.60
N ALA A 126 9.36 1.02 -3.79
CA ALA A 126 8.87 -0.28 -4.20
C ALA A 126 7.83 -0.16 -5.34
N TYR A 127 6.75 0.60 -5.16
CA TYR A 127 5.70 0.76 -6.19
C TYR A 127 6.19 1.40 -7.49
N SER A 128 7.14 2.34 -7.40
CA SER A 128 7.76 2.93 -8.61
C SER A 128 8.78 2.02 -9.27
N THR A 129 9.06 0.84 -8.71
CA THR A 129 10.10 -0.11 -9.14
C THR A 129 11.52 0.44 -9.11
N THR A 130 11.75 1.52 -8.36
CA THR A 130 13.06 2.15 -8.21
C THR A 130 14.05 1.22 -7.51
N GLY A 131 13.59 0.43 -6.53
CA GLY A 131 14.40 -0.60 -5.87
C GLY A 131 15.37 -0.10 -4.80
N LEU A 132 15.35 1.19 -4.47
CA LEU A 132 16.08 1.75 -3.32
C LEU A 132 15.43 1.32 -2.00
N THR A 133 16.21 1.26 -0.92
CA THR A 133 15.74 0.85 0.41
C THR A 133 16.30 1.74 1.52
N CYS A 134 15.50 1.93 2.56
CA CYS A 134 15.82 2.54 3.84
C CYS A 134 15.83 1.51 4.98
N PHE A 135 15.73 0.21 4.69
CA PHE A 135 15.93 -0.81 5.70
C PHE A 135 17.37 -0.79 6.21
N LYS A 136 17.56 -0.25 7.41
CA LYS A 136 18.87 -0.07 8.06
C LYS A 136 19.62 -1.39 8.22
N ASP A 137 18.90 -2.48 8.46
CA ASP A 137 19.48 -3.83 8.52
C ASP A 137 20.22 -4.25 7.23
N PHE A 138 19.78 -3.76 6.06
CA PHE A 138 20.41 -4.04 4.77
C PHE A 138 21.38 -2.93 4.32
N VAL A 139 21.13 -1.68 4.70
CA VAL A 139 21.90 -0.51 4.27
C VAL A 139 23.18 -0.35 5.09
N ASP A 140 23.12 -0.56 6.40
CA ASP A 140 24.24 -0.23 7.30
C ASP A 140 25.25 -1.37 7.45
N GLY A 141 24.93 -2.58 6.98
CA GLY A 141 25.86 -3.71 6.80
C GLY A 141 26.53 -4.26 8.07
N ARG A 142 26.54 -3.53 9.20
CA ARG A 142 27.04 -3.87 10.54
C ARG A 142 26.74 -2.68 11.47
N PHE A 143 26.29 -2.95 12.68
CA PHE A 143 26.78 -2.28 13.90
C PHE A 143 27.25 -0.82 13.73
N VAL A 144 26.33 0.14 13.58
CA VAL A 144 26.73 1.55 13.66
C VAL A 144 26.55 2.01 15.10
N PHE A 145 27.67 1.91 15.82
CA PHE A 145 28.10 2.81 16.88
C PHE A 145 27.05 3.20 17.92
N ASP A 146 27.11 2.50 19.04
CA ASP A 146 26.74 3.07 20.34
C ASP A 146 27.34 4.48 20.49
N SER A 147 26.46 5.46 20.47
CA SER A 147 26.52 6.63 21.33
C SER A 147 25.10 7.15 21.46
N THR A 148 24.37 6.51 22.36
CA THR A 148 22.99 6.86 22.74
C THR A 148 22.81 8.37 23.02
N PRO A 149 21.57 8.87 22.84
CA PRO A 149 20.75 9.01 24.04
C PRO A 149 19.42 8.25 23.91
N ALA A 150 19.31 7.16 24.67
CA ALA A 150 18.13 6.66 25.36
C ALA A 150 16.76 6.57 24.63
N PHE A 151 16.69 6.12 23.38
CA PHE A 151 15.42 5.61 22.80
C PHE A 151 15.52 4.40 21.86
N TYR A 152 16.72 3.85 21.63
CA TYR A 152 16.91 2.67 20.78
C TYR A 152 17.83 1.67 21.47
N HIS A 153 17.26 0.77 22.27
CA HIS A 153 17.97 -0.44 22.68
C HIS A 153 17.54 -1.59 21.77
N PHE A 154 18.21 -1.71 20.63
CA PHE A 154 18.27 -2.96 19.88
C PHE A 154 19.52 -3.70 20.38
N GLN A 155 19.36 -4.77 21.15
CA GLN A 155 20.47 -5.57 21.67
C GLN A 155 20.41 -7.00 21.12
N GLU A 156 21.52 -7.36 20.46
CA GLU A 156 22.10 -8.66 20.16
C GLU A 156 21.18 -9.84 19.79
N GLY A 157 21.12 -10.19 18.49
CA GLY A 157 20.86 -11.59 18.14
C GLY A 157 20.42 -11.94 16.72
N ALA A 158 19.76 -11.05 15.97
CA ALA A 158 19.46 -11.23 14.54
C ALA A 158 18.89 -9.94 13.94
N SER A 159 19.73 -9.11 13.33
CA SER A 159 19.33 -7.98 12.48
C SER A 159 18.75 -8.49 11.17
N PHE A 160 17.59 -9.15 11.23
CA PHE A 160 16.86 -9.60 10.06
C PHE A 160 15.48 -8.95 10.04
N CYS A 161 15.23 -8.13 9.02
CA CYS A 161 13.90 -7.63 8.71
C CYS A 161 12.96 -8.83 8.54
N PRO A 162 11.87 -8.96 9.33
CA PRO A 162 10.99 -10.13 9.26
C PRO A 162 10.55 -10.43 7.83
N HIS A 163 10.46 -11.72 7.48
CA HIS A 163 10.18 -12.19 6.12
C HIS A 163 8.90 -11.56 5.56
N VAL A 164 7.91 -11.31 6.42
CA VAL A 164 6.65 -10.64 6.05
C VAL A 164 6.88 -9.26 5.43
N TYR A 165 7.80 -8.45 5.97
CA TYR A 165 8.10 -7.12 5.44
C TYR A 165 8.93 -7.17 4.15
N CYS A 166 9.88 -8.10 4.06
CA CYS A 166 10.64 -8.32 2.83
C CYS A 166 9.71 -8.77 1.68
N TYR A 167 8.77 -9.66 1.97
CA TYR A 167 7.75 -10.07 1.02
C TYR A 167 6.82 -8.91 0.63
N HIS A 168 6.34 -8.13 1.61
CA HIS A 168 5.52 -6.95 1.33
C HIS A 168 6.22 -6.01 0.36
N ARG A 169 7.51 -5.73 0.58
CA ARG A 169 8.32 -4.90 -0.32
C ARG A 169 8.39 -5.49 -1.72
N ALA A 170 8.75 -6.77 -1.85
CA ALA A 170 8.84 -7.44 -3.15
C ALA A 170 7.50 -7.47 -3.89
N GLN A 171 6.41 -7.67 -3.15
CA GLN A 171 5.05 -7.65 -3.68
C GLN A 171 4.68 -6.26 -4.23
N MET A 172 4.95 -5.18 -3.50
CA MET A 172 4.70 -3.82 -3.98
C MET A 172 5.46 -3.53 -5.27
N GLN A 173 6.71 -4.00 -5.37
CA GLN A 173 7.50 -3.87 -6.59
C GLN A 173 6.93 -4.67 -7.76
N PHE A 174 6.44 -5.89 -7.52
CA PHE A 174 5.75 -6.67 -8.54
C PHE A 174 4.47 -5.96 -9.02
N VAL A 175 3.64 -5.49 -8.08
CA VAL A 175 2.39 -4.77 -8.37
C VAL A 175 2.66 -3.49 -9.17
N GLY A 176 3.66 -2.72 -8.77
CA GLY A 176 4.12 -1.53 -9.50
C GLY A 176 4.64 -1.85 -10.90
N GLY A 177 5.44 -2.91 -11.06
CA GLY A 177 5.99 -3.33 -12.34
C GLY A 177 4.94 -3.82 -13.35
N VAL A 178 3.83 -4.39 -12.88
CA VAL A 178 2.68 -4.76 -13.73
C VAL A 178 1.85 -3.53 -14.12
N GLY A 179 2.03 -2.37 -13.45
CA GLY A 179 1.24 -1.17 -13.68
C GLY A 179 -0.19 -1.29 -13.14
N LEU A 180 -0.37 -2.07 -12.07
CA LEU A 180 -1.68 -2.25 -11.42
C LEU A 180 -2.08 -1.03 -10.57
N VAL A 181 -1.10 -0.17 -10.28
CA VAL A 181 -1.20 1.03 -9.47
C VAL A 181 -0.46 2.18 -10.15
#